data_AF-Q90717-F1
#
_entry.id   AF-Q90717-F1
#
_cell.length_a   1.000
_cell.length_b   1.000
_cell.length_c   1.000
_cell.angle_alpha   90.00
_cell.angle_beta   90.00
_cell.angle_gamma   90.00
#
_symmetry.space_group_name_H-M   'P 1'
#
loop_
_entity.id
_entity.type
_entity.pdbx_description
1 polymer ?
#
loop_
_entity_poly.entity_id
_entity_poly.type
_entity_poly.pdbx_seq_one_letter_code
_entity_poly.pdbx_strand_id
1 'polypeptide(L)' 'PLTFSNDCVSFTTNVSARFWLADCHQVLETVGLATQLYRELICVPYMAKFVIFAKMNDPVESNLRC' A
#
# COMPACT_ATOMS: atom_id res chain seq x y z
N PRO A 1 8.19 -19.51 -19.37
CA PRO A 1 9.52 -19.86 -18.78
C PRO A 1 10.12 -18.59 -18.16
N LEU A 2 10.77 -18.70 -17.00
CA LEU A 2 11.46 -17.59 -16.34
C LEU A 2 12.97 -17.76 -16.56
N THR A 3 13.62 -16.74 -17.13
CA THR A 3 15.07 -16.72 -17.32
C THR A 3 15.68 -15.72 -16.35
N PHE A 4 16.64 -16.17 -15.53
CA PHE A 4 17.32 -15.34 -14.54
C PHE A 4 18.68 -14.91 -15.09
N SER A 5 18.94 -13.60 -15.13
CA SER A 5 20.22 -13.03 -15.56
C SER A 5 20.38 -11.65 -14.95
N ASN A 6 21.57 -11.32 -14.44
CA ASN A 6 21.90 -10.00 -13.89
C ASN A 6 20.87 -9.48 -12.88
N ASP A 7 20.50 -10.30 -11.89
CA ASP A 7 19.48 -9.99 -10.87
C ASP A 7 18.09 -9.60 -11.43
N CYS A 8 17.83 -9.94 -12.69
CA CYS A 8 16.58 -9.69 -13.38
C CYS A 8 15.90 -11.00 -13.81
N VAL A 9 14.57 -10.96 -13.95
CA VAL A 9 13.76 -12.07 -14.46
C VAL A 9 13.14 -11.70 -15.79
N SER A 10 13.41 -12.49 -16.84
CA SER A 10 12.88 -12.32 -18.19
C SER A 10 11.83 -13.38 -18.53
N PHE A 11 10.69 -12.96 -19.09
CA PHE A 11 9.62 -13.84 -19.56
C PHE A 11 8.84 -13.20 -20.72
N THR A 12 8.15 -14.02 -21.51
CA THR A 12 7.33 -13.59 -22.65
C THR A 12 5.84 -13.73 -22.34
N THR A 13 5.03 -12.73 -22.68
CA THR A 13 3.57 -12.76 -22.60
C THR A 13 2.96 -12.27 -23.92
N ASN A 14 1.84 -12.88 -24.34
CA ASN A 14 1.09 -12.46 -25.53
C ASN A 14 0.00 -11.44 -25.19
N VAL A 15 -0.18 -11.11 -23.91
CA VAL A 15 -1.20 -10.19 -23.41
C VAL A 15 -0.57 -9.11 -22.54
N SER A 16 -1.11 -7.88 -22.66
CA SER A 16 -0.76 -6.76 -21.80
C SER A 16 -1.49 -6.89 -20.47
N ALA A 17 -0.74 -7.04 -19.39
CA ALA A 17 -1.27 -7.15 -18.04
C ALA A 17 -0.30 -6.52 -17.03
N ARG A 18 -0.71 -6.46 -15.75
CA ARG A 18 0.17 -6.06 -14.65
C ARG A 18 0.83 -7.30 -14.08
N PHE A 19 2.15 -7.27 -13.96
CA PHE A 19 2.94 -8.36 -13.44
C PHE A 19 3.67 -7.90 -12.18
N TRP A 20 3.74 -8.78 -11.19
CA TRP A 20 4.49 -8.53 -9.97
C TRP A 20 5.15 -9.84 -9.52
N LEU A 21 6.42 -9.76 -9.14
CA LEU A 21 7.20 -10.89 -8.63
C LEU A 21 7.14 -10.85 -7.11
N ALA A 22 6.81 -11.99 -6.50
CA ALA A 22 6.80 -12.16 -5.05
C ALA A 22 7.59 -13.41 -4.69
N ASP A 23 8.53 -13.27 -3.75
CA ASP A 23 9.28 -14.39 -3.19
C ASP A 23 8.67 -14.76 -1.84
N CYS A 24 8.10 -15.96 -1.74
CA CYS A 24 7.36 -16.44 -0.57
C CYS A 24 7.55 -17.95 -0.41
N HIS A 25 7.81 -18.41 0.82
CA HIS A 25 7.82 -19.85 1.11
C HIS A 25 6.41 -20.48 1.03
N GLN A 26 5.36 -19.73 1.34
CA GLN A 26 3.97 -20.21 1.36
C GLN A 26 3.16 -19.65 0.18
N VAL A 27 3.15 -20.38 -0.93
CA VAL A 27 2.55 -19.95 -2.21
C VAL A 27 1.05 -19.65 -2.12
N LEU A 28 0.31 -20.33 -1.23
CA LEU A 28 -1.13 -20.14 -1.06
C LEU A 28 -1.50 -18.77 -0.47
N GLU A 29 -0.62 -18.19 0.34
CA GLU A 29 -0.86 -16.90 0.99
C GLU A 29 -0.40 -15.72 0.12
N THR A 30 0.48 -15.96 -0.86
CA THR A 30 1.10 -14.92 -1.69
C THR A 30 0.07 -14.01 -2.36
N VAL A 31 -1.03 -14.56 -2.88
CA VAL A 31 -2.09 -13.74 -3.52
C VAL A 31 -2.82 -12.87 -2.50
N GLY A 32 -3.08 -13.39 -1.30
CA GLY A 32 -3.73 -12.64 -0.22
C GLY A 32 -2.86 -11.49 0.27
N LEU A 33 -1.58 -11.77 0.55
CA LEU A 33 -0.59 -10.76 0.93
C LEU A 33 -0.38 -9.71 -0.16
N ALA A 34 -0.25 -10.15 -1.42
CA ALA A 34 -0.12 -9.25 -2.55
C ALA A 34 -1.35 -8.33 -2.71
N THR A 35 -2.55 -8.85 -2.47
CA THR A 35 -3.79 -8.07 -2.54
C THR A 35 -3.86 -7.03 -1.43
N GLN A 36 -3.49 -7.39 -0.19
CA GLN A 36 -3.43 -6.45 0.93
C GLN A 36 -2.42 -5.34 0.66
N LEU A 37 -1.22 -5.72 0.21
CA LEU A 37 -0.14 -4.77 -0.09
C LEU A 37 -0.52 -3.84 -1.25
N TYR A 38 -1.08 -4.40 -2.33
CA TYR A 38 -1.52 -3.62 -3.49
C TYR A 38 -2.59 -2.58 -3.12
N ARG A 39 -3.53 -2.91 -2.23
CA ARG A 39 -4.57 -1.96 -1.76
C ARG A 39 -3.96 -0.72 -1.09
N GLU A 40 -2.90 -0.89 -0.32
CA GLU A 40 -2.20 0.25 0.33
C GLU A 40 -1.35 1.04 -0.67
N LEU A 41 -0.63 0.35 -1.57
CA LEU A 41 0.28 1.00 -2.53
C LEU A 41 -0.43 1.83 -3.60
N ILE A 42 -1.66 1.47 -3.97
CA ILE A 42 -2.39 2.20 -5.00
C ILE A 42 -2.96 3.53 -4.49
N CYS A 43 -2.97 3.75 -3.18
CA CYS A 43 -3.43 4.98 -2.58
C CYS A 43 -2.56 6.15 -3.06
N VAL A 44 -3.18 7.10 -3.76
CA VAL A 44 -2.47 8.29 -4.24
C VAL A 44 -2.04 9.12 -3.03
N PRO A 45 -0.74 9.42 -2.86
CA PRO A 45 -0.27 10.19 -1.72
C PRO A 45 -0.67 11.66 -1.89
N TYR A 46 -1.35 12.20 -0.87
CA TYR A 46 -1.70 13.62 -0.80
C TYR A 46 -0.98 14.29 0.37
N MET A 47 -0.47 15.50 0.14
CA MET A 47 0.13 16.31 1.19
C MET A 47 -0.98 17.08 1.91
N ALA A 48 -1.17 16.79 3.19
CA ALA A 48 -2.18 17.43 4.03
C ALA A 48 -1.55 18.11 5.25
N LYS A 49 -2.25 19.12 5.78
CA LYS A 49 -1.93 19.73 7.08
C LYS A 49 -3.03 19.36 8.07
N PHE A 50 -2.63 18.80 9.21
CA PHE A 50 -3.54 18.57 10.34
C PHE A 50 -3.57 19.83 11.20
N VAL A 51 -4.76 20.41 11.41
CA VAL A 51 -4.95 21.64 12.18
C VAL A 51 -6.00 21.38 13.24
N ILE A 52 -5.64 21.55 14.51
CA ILE A 52 -6.54 21.29 15.64
C ILE A 52 -7.02 22.63 16.20
N PHE A 53 -8.33 22.77 16.35
CA PHE A 53 -8.98 23.89 17.03
C PHE A 53 -9.51 23.44 18.39
N ALA A 54 -9.34 24.28 19.41
CA ALA A 54 -9.82 24.02 20.77
C ALA A 54 -10.71 25.17 21.26
N LYS A 55 -11.80 24.84 21.96
CA LYS A 55 -12.62 25.80 22.70
C LYS A 55 -12.90 25.26 24.10
N MET A 56 -12.48 25.98 25.13
CA MET A 56 -12.95 25.73 26.50
C MET A 56 -14.32 26.35 26.69
N ASN A 57 -15.31 25.52 27.02
CA ASN A 57 -16.64 25.98 27.41
C ASN A 57 -16.75 26.13 28.92
N ASP A 58 -16.04 25.29 29.69
CA ASP A 58 -15.95 25.33 31.15
C ASP A 58 -14.50 25.06 31.60
N PRO A 59 -14.09 25.44 32.83
CA PRO A 59 -12.73 25.21 33.33
C PRO A 59 -12.32 23.73 33.38
N VAL A 60 -13.29 22.81 33.33
CA VAL A 60 -13.08 21.36 33.38
C VAL A 60 -13.35 20.68 32.02
N GLU A 61 -14.02 21.37 31.08
CA GLU A 61 -14.43 20.78 29.80
C GLU A 61 -13.98 21.61 28.59
N SER A 62 -13.33 20.94 27.63
CA SER A 62 -12.90 21.53 26.36
C SER A 62 -13.36 20.69 25.17
N ASN A 63 -13.72 21.37 24.09
CA ASN A 63 -14.10 20.75 22.83
C ASN A 63 -12.95 20.91 21.82
N LEU A 64 -12.49 19.79 21.26
CA LEU A 64 -11.47 19.75 20.22
C LEU A 64 -12.11 19.43 18.88
N ARG A 65 -11.67 20.14 17.84
CA ARG A 65 -12.00 19.85 16.43
C ARG A 65 -10.69 19.59 15.70
N CYS A 66 -10.50 18.36 15.26
CA CYS A 66 -9.38 17.93 14.42
C CYS A 66 -9.62 18.17 12.94
#